data_AF-A0A7G9B6E3-F1
#
_entry.id   AF-A0A7G9B6E3-F1
#
_cell.length_a   1.000
_cell.length_b   1.000
_cell.length_c   1.000
_cell.angle_alpha   90.00
_cell.angle_beta   90.00
_cell.angle_gamma   90.00
#
_symmetry.space_group_name_H-M   'P 1'
#
loop_
_entity.id
_entity.type
_entity.pdbx_description
1 polymer ?
#
loop_
_entity_poly.entity_id
_entity_poly.type
_entity_poly.pdbx_seq_one_letter_code
_entity_poly.pdbx_strand_id
1 'polypeptide(L)' 'MDQEQLLFKLRGDLDAVVMQIGEADYGCEERPEEEERRVFLRILTRRGQVCREVPEPLLERLGLEEGTAFRLKDLS' A
#
# COMPACT_ATOMS: atom_id res chain seq x y z
N MET A 1 -4.40 12.89 7.18
CA MET A 1 -5.63 12.27 6.66
C MET A 1 -6.45 11.75 7.81
N ASP A 2 -7.73 12.10 7.88
CA ASP A 2 -8.66 11.56 8.89
C ASP A 2 -9.08 10.13 8.52
N GLN A 3 -8.97 9.21 9.47
CA GLN A 3 -9.30 7.79 9.27
C GLN A 3 -10.77 7.61 8.87
N GLU A 4 -11.68 8.41 9.43
CA GLU A 4 -13.12 8.36 9.10
C GLU A 4 -13.40 8.70 7.63
N GLN A 5 -12.71 9.70 7.08
CA GLN A 5 -12.83 10.07 5.67
C GLN A 5 -12.33 8.96 4.75
N LEU A 6 -11.26 8.26 5.16
CA LEU A 6 -10.70 7.14 4.42
C LEU A 6 -11.62 5.91 4.44
N LEU A 7 -12.25 5.60 5.58
CA LEU A 7 -13.24 4.54 5.66
C LEU A 7 -14.46 4.81 4.76
N PHE A 8 -14.84 6.07 4.56
CA PHE A 8 -15.94 6.43 3.67
C PHE A 8 -15.66 6.08 2.20
N LYS A 9 -14.37 6.03 1.80
CA LYS A 9 -13.96 5.62 0.45
C LYS A 9 -14.11 4.11 0.22
N LEU A 10 -14.21 3.31 1.28
CA LEU A 10 -14.39 1.85 1.20
C LEU A 10 -15.84 1.52 0.83
N ARG A 11 -16.16 1.61 -0.47
CA ARG A 11 -17.50 1.31 -1.01
C ARG A 11 -17.44 0.28 -2.13
N GLY A 12 -18.54 -0.46 -2.28
CA GLY A 12 -18.67 -1.48 -3.32
C GLY A 12 -17.64 -2.60 -3.12
N ASP A 13 -16.84 -2.86 -4.16
CA ASP A 13 -15.79 -3.89 -4.18
C ASP A 13 -14.48 -3.41 -3.52
N LEU A 14 -14.36 -2.13 -3.13
CA LEU A 14 -13.15 -1.56 -2.51
C LEU A 14 -13.15 -1.78 -1.00
N ASP A 15 -12.15 -2.52 -0.53
CA ASP A 15 -12.03 -2.94 0.87
C ASP A 15 -10.78 -2.39 1.59
N ALA A 16 -9.90 -1.72 0.85
CA ALA A 16 -8.64 -1.15 1.32
C ALA A 16 -8.42 0.28 0.82
N VAL A 17 -7.70 1.10 1.59
CA VAL A 17 -7.24 2.43 1.18
C VAL A 17 -5.82 2.67 1.65
N VAL A 18 -4.97 3.20 0.77
CA VAL A 18 -3.59 3.53 1.11
C VAL A 18 -3.60 4.70 2.09
N MET A 19 -3.07 4.50 3.28
CA MET A 19 -2.86 5.57 4.25
C MET A 19 -1.51 6.24 4.06
N GLN A 20 -0.49 5.46 3.71
CA GLN A 20 0.88 5.93 3.59
C GLN A 20 1.68 4.98 2.69
N ILE A 21 2.58 5.56 1.91
CA ILE A 21 3.60 4.86 1.13
C ILE A 21 4.95 5.28 1.69
N GLY A 22 5.81 4.32 2.00
CA GLY A 22 7.18 4.53 2.45
C GLY A 22 8.13 3.62 1.71
N GLU A 23 9.42 3.94 1.78
CA GLU A 23 10.46 3.06 1.27
C GLU A 23 10.56 1.83 2.20
N ALA A 24 10.68 0.62 1.62
CA ALA A 24 11.02 -0.53 2.43
C ALA A 24 12.46 -0.36 2.96
N ASP A 25 12.63 -0.52 4.27
CA ASP A 25 13.93 -0.35 4.94
C ASP A 25 14.76 -1.64 4.74
N TYR A 26 15.54 -1.66 3.66
CA TYR A 26 16.59 -2.64 3.46
C TYR A 26 17.76 -2.24 4.37
N GLY A 27 17.71 -2.62 5.63
CA GLY A 27 18.67 -2.15 6.63
C GLY A 27 20.11 -2.34 6.17
N CYS A 28 20.86 -1.25 6.00
CA CYS A 28 22.33 -1.12 5.79
C CYS A 28 23.12 -2.21 5.04
N GLU A 29 22.48 -3.08 4.27
CA GLU A 29 23.10 -4.02 3.35
C GLU A 29 22.95 -3.42 1.95
N GLU A 30 24.08 -3.24 1.26
CA GLU A 30 24.10 -2.76 -0.12
C GLU A 30 23.18 -3.65 -0.95
N ARG A 31 22.12 -3.04 -1.51
CA ARG A 31 21.16 -3.76 -2.34
C ARG A 31 21.91 -4.41 -3.50
N PRO A 32 21.76 -5.71 -3.76
CA PRO A 32 22.17 -6.26 -5.03
C PRO A 32 21.38 -5.54 -6.14
N GLU A 33 22.05 -5.15 -7.23
CA GLU A 33 21.45 -4.38 -8.34
C GLU A 33 20.22 -5.04 -8.97
N GLU A 34 19.99 -6.33 -8.68
CA GLU A 34 18.88 -7.15 -9.18
C GLU A 34 17.68 -7.26 -8.22
N GLU A 35 17.75 -6.68 -7.00
CA GLU A 35 16.62 -6.75 -6.07
C GLU A 35 15.52 -5.76 -6.43
N GLU A 36 14.32 -6.30 -6.68
CA GLU A 36 13.13 -5.50 -7.01
C GLU A 36 12.83 -4.52 -5.87
N ARG A 37 12.76 -3.22 -6.20
CA ARG A 37 12.42 -2.16 -5.24
C ARG A 37 11.07 -2.44 -4.62
N ARG A 38 11.03 -2.53 -3.29
CA ARG A 38 9.80 -2.67 -2.52
C ARG A 38 9.51 -1.39 -1.77
N VAL A 39 8.22 -1.15 -1.62
CA VAL A 39 7.66 -0.05 -0.84
C VAL A 39 6.81 -0.62 0.27
N PHE A 40 6.88 0.03 1.42
CA PHE A 40 6.03 -0.23 2.54
C PHE A 40 4.71 0.52 2.38
N LEU A 41 3.60 -0.20 2.38
CA LEU A 41 2.25 0.34 2.36
C LEU A 41 1.58 0.18 3.71
N ARG A 42 1.15 1.30 4.27
CA ARG A 42 0.20 1.31 5.38
C ARG A 42 -1.19 1.44 4.79
N ILE A 43 -2.04 0.45 5.03
CA ILE A 43 -3.35 0.30 4.41
C ILE A 43 -4.41 0.31 5.51
N LEU A 44 -5.50 1.03 5.30
CA LEU A 44 -6.68 0.97 6.16
C LEU A 44 -7.74 0.10 5.51
N THR A 45 -8.26 -0.85 6.27
CA THR A 45 -9.39 -1.70 5.88
C THR A 45 -10.53 -1.52 6.88
N ARG A 46 -11.71 -2.06 6.56
CA ARG A 46 -12.84 -2.12 7.50
C ARG A 46 -12.54 -2.92 8.77
N ARG A 47 -11.53 -3.80 8.73
CA ARG A 47 -11.11 -4.63 9.86
C ARG A 47 -10.02 -3.99 10.71
N GLY A 48 -9.49 -2.86 10.27
CA GLY A 48 -8.36 -2.16 10.91
C GLY A 48 -7.25 -1.84 9.93
N GLN A 49 -6.14 -1.33 10.46
CA GLN A 49 -4.95 -1.00 9.69
C GLN A 49 -4.05 -2.23 9.50
N VAL A 50 -3.47 -2.37 8.32
CA VAL A 50 -2.52 -3.42 7.98
C VAL A 50 -1.32 -2.81 7.26
N CYS A 51 -0.16 -3.42 7.42
CA CYS A 51 1.06 -3.01 6.72
C CYS A 51 1.47 -4.11 5.73
N ARG A 52 1.89 -3.72 4.53
CA ARG A 52 2.33 -4.64 3.48
C ARG A 52 3.52 -4.08 2.73
N GLU A 53 4.53 -4.89 2.52
CA GLU A 53 5.54 -4.62 1.50
C GLU A 53 5.05 -5.14 0.16
N VAL A 54 5.15 -4.31 -0.86
CA VAL A 54 4.84 -4.66 -2.24
C VAL A 54 5.92 -4.14 -3.17
N PRO A 55 6.08 -4.73 -4.36
CA PRO A 55 6.94 -4.18 -5.39
C PRO A 55 6.49 -2.77 -5.83
N GLU A 56 7.44 -1.84 -6.00
CA GLU A 56 7.21 -0.51 -6.58
C GLU A 56 6.56 -0.59 -7.97
N PRO A 57 6.97 -1.50 -8.89
CA PRO A 57 6.30 -1.63 -10.19
C PRO A 57 4.83 -2.07 -10.08
N LEU A 58 4.48 -2.85 -9.05
CA LEU A 58 3.10 -3.26 -8.81
C LEU A 58 2.25 -2.06 -8.37
N LEU A 59 2.81 -1.20 -7.50
CA LEU A 59 2.18 0.05 -7.07
C LEU A 59 1.89 0.96 -8.28
N GLU A 60 2.88 1.17 -9.13
CA GLU A 60 2.75 1.99 -10.35
C GLU A 60 1.71 1.40 -11.31
N ARG A 61 1.74 0.08 -11.52
CA ARG A 61 0.79 -0.62 -12.40
C ARG A 61 -0.65 -0.54 -11.91
N LEU A 62 -0.85 -0.52 -10.60
CA LEU A 62 -2.17 -0.38 -9.98
C LEU A 62 -2.59 1.08 -9.77
N GLY A 63 -1.69 2.05 -10.03
CA GLY A 63 -1.94 3.47 -9.80
C GLY A 63 -2.23 3.78 -8.33
N LEU A 64 -1.57 3.09 -7.39
CA LEU A 64 -1.82 3.27 -5.97
C LEU A 64 -1.05 4.46 -5.42
N GLU A 65 -1.80 5.46 -4.96
CA GLU A 65 -1.28 6.64 -4.28
C GLU A 65 -1.88 6.78 -2.88
N GLU A 66 -1.27 7.58 -2.01
CA GLU A 66 -1.84 7.89 -0.70
C GLU A 66 -3.28 8.41 -0.81
N GLY A 67 -4.20 7.79 -0.07
CA GLY A 67 -5.62 8.08 -0.11
C GLY A 67 -6.41 7.35 -1.20
N THR A 68 -5.76 6.53 -2.04
CA THR A 68 -6.41 5.73 -3.08
C THR A 68 -7.06 4.49 -2.47
N ALA A 69 -8.34 4.27 -2.81
CA ALA A 69 -9.07 3.08 -2.41
C ALA A 69 -8.94 2.00 -3.49
N PHE A 70 -8.68 0.77 -3.07
CA PHE A 70 -8.39 -0.37 -3.93
C PHE A 70 -8.90 -1.66 -3.29
N ARG A 71 -8.72 -2.79 -3.97
CA ARG A 71 -9.13 -4.09 -3.44
C ARG A 71 -7.91 -4.82 -2.93
N LEU A 72 -7.96 -5.31 -1.70
CA LEU A 72 -6.77 -5.89 -1.08
C LEU A 72 -6.26 -7.13 -1.83
N LYS A 73 -7.17 -7.85 -2.51
CA LYS A 73 -6.84 -8.99 -3.40
C LYS A 73 -5.99 -8.62 -4.61
N ASP A 74 -5.99 -7.35 -5.06
CA ASP A 74 -5.19 -6.92 -6.21
C ASP A 74 -3.69 -6.78 -5.85
N LEU A 75 -3.34 -6.84 -4.55
CA LEU A 75 -1.97 -6.89 -4.04
C LEU A 75 -1.41 -8.31 -3.84
N SER A 76 -2.19 -9.35 -4.14
CA SER A 76 -1.82 -10.77 -3.95
C SER A 76 -1.26 -11.42 -5.21
#